data_AF-A0A966GYK8-F1
#
_entry.id   AF-A0A966GYK8-F1
#
_cell.length_a   1.000
_cell.length_b   1.000
_cell.length_c   1.000
_cell.angle_alpha   90.00
_cell.angle_beta   90.00
_cell.angle_gamma   90.00
#
_symmetry.space_group_name_H-M   'P 1'
#
loop_
_entity.id
_entity.type
_entity.pdbx_description
1 polymer ?
#
loop_
_entity_poly.entity_id
_entity_poly.type
_entity_poly.pdbx_seq_one_letter_code
_entity_poly.pdbx_strand_id
1 'polypeptide(L)'
;MRNLILFAGVLLLVGACKKKKDDPAPSGTRNQWDARYRIEGTMTDHSNPAFGWMNNTYEYTLQTSSPTSDSLVSNTLTFPGIVIGNTGAGITNATFYSKFGLIMNFDAATNKVTSVTNYYGQPSSTGRSAVLDPTGVNSIDPATRNIRVKFFMDETGITGHRATFDLTLVYLGAR
;
A
#
# COMPACT_ATOMS: atom_id res chain seq x y z
N MET A 1 -1.15 -78.98 -7.11
CA MET A 1 -1.52 -77.81 -7.95
C MET A 1 -1.63 -76.61 -7.02
N ARG A 2 -1.01 -75.50 -7.44
CA ARG A 2 -0.56 -74.38 -6.61
C ARG A 2 -1.55 -73.22 -6.71
N ASN A 3 -1.90 -72.62 -5.56
CA ASN A 3 -2.37 -71.25 -5.30
C ASN A 3 -3.62 -70.73 -6.05
N LEU A 4 -4.53 -70.04 -5.35
CA LEU A 4 -4.49 -68.57 -5.24
C LEU A 4 -5.63 -68.06 -4.34
N ILE A 5 -5.26 -67.43 -3.22
CA ILE A 5 -6.15 -66.67 -2.34
C ILE A 5 -6.33 -65.27 -2.97
N LEU A 6 -7.56 -64.86 -3.25
CA LEU A 6 -7.88 -63.51 -3.72
C LEU A 6 -7.88 -62.55 -2.52
N PHE A 7 -6.87 -61.69 -2.43
CA PHE A 7 -6.86 -60.50 -1.56
C PHE A 7 -7.42 -59.32 -2.36
N ALA A 8 -8.60 -58.82 -1.97
CA ALA A 8 -9.15 -57.58 -2.49
C ALA A 8 -8.45 -56.38 -1.82
N GLY A 9 -7.46 -55.81 -2.50
CA GLY A 9 -6.81 -54.57 -2.08
C GLY A 9 -7.65 -53.36 -2.47
N VAL A 10 -8.19 -52.66 -1.48
CA VAL A 10 -8.81 -51.34 -1.66
C VAL A 10 -7.69 -50.32 -1.94
N LEU A 11 -7.65 -49.81 -3.18
CA LEU A 11 -6.74 -48.74 -3.58
C LEU A 11 -7.26 -47.40 -3.03
N LEU A 12 -6.65 -46.90 -1.95
CA LEU A 12 -6.82 -45.53 -1.48
C LEU A 12 -6.07 -44.58 -2.43
N LEU A 13 -6.82 -43.90 -3.31
CA LEU A 13 -6.33 -42.78 -4.11
C LEU A 13 -6.07 -41.58 -3.20
N VAL A 14 -4.83 -41.43 -2.72
CA VAL A 14 -4.37 -40.22 -2.04
C VAL A 14 -4.16 -39.15 -3.11
N GLY A 15 -5.15 -38.28 -3.29
CA GLY A 15 -5.03 -37.10 -4.14
C GLY A 15 -3.93 -36.18 -3.60
N ALA A 16 -2.81 -36.10 -4.31
CA ALA A 16 -1.75 -35.15 -4.01
C ALA A 16 -2.25 -33.72 -4.31
N CYS A 17 -2.76 -33.03 -3.29
CA CYS A 17 -2.86 -31.58 -3.31
C CYS A 17 -1.45 -31.01 -3.44
N LYS A 18 -1.11 -30.48 -4.62
CA LYS A 18 0.09 -29.68 -4.81
C LYS A 18 0.03 -28.51 -3.84
N LYS A 19 0.89 -28.51 -2.82
CA LYS A 19 1.06 -27.35 -1.92
C LYS A 19 1.35 -26.15 -2.81
N LYS A 20 0.50 -25.12 -2.73
CA LYS A 20 0.87 -23.78 -3.19
C LYS A 20 2.16 -23.44 -2.45
N LYS A 21 3.08 -22.77 -3.14
CA LYS A 21 4.29 -22.22 -2.54
C LYS A 21 3.81 -21.32 -1.40
N ASP A 22 3.96 -21.79 -0.17
CA ASP A 22 3.64 -21.02 1.02
C ASP A 22 4.56 -19.81 0.97
N ASP A 23 4.01 -18.66 0.57
CA ASP A 23 4.64 -17.41 0.95
C ASP A 23 4.85 -17.46 2.46
N PRO A 24 5.99 -16.98 2.98
CA PRO A 24 6.24 -17.02 4.42
C PRO A 24 5.03 -16.46 5.15
N ALA A 25 4.44 -17.27 6.03
CA ALA A 25 3.40 -16.79 6.93
C ALA A 25 3.93 -15.51 7.60
N PRO A 26 3.10 -14.47 7.77
CA PRO A 26 3.55 -13.23 8.38
C PRO A 26 4.26 -13.56 9.70
N SER A 27 5.51 -13.12 9.85
CA SER A 27 6.18 -13.21 11.14
C SER A 27 5.25 -12.51 12.15
N GLY A 28 5.03 -13.13 13.32
CA GLY A 28 3.88 -12.85 14.20
C GLY A 28 3.66 -11.43 14.73
N THR A 29 4.38 -10.43 14.22
CA THR A 29 4.23 -8.99 14.48
C THR A 29 3.85 -8.16 13.24
N ARG A 30 3.85 -8.74 12.04
CA ARG A 30 3.51 -8.05 10.78
C ARG A 30 2.17 -8.54 10.24
N ASN A 31 1.32 -7.63 9.82
CA ASN A 31 0.09 -7.98 9.13
C ASN A 31 0.39 -8.36 7.66
N GLN A 32 -0.64 -8.79 6.92
CA GLN A 32 -0.48 -9.33 5.57
C GLN A 32 -0.12 -8.30 4.49
N TRP A 33 -0.21 -7.00 4.78
CA TRP A 33 0.08 -5.92 3.83
C TRP A 33 1.48 -5.29 4.03
N ASP A 34 2.17 -5.65 5.12
CA ASP A 34 3.55 -5.22 5.39
C ASP A 34 4.52 -5.81 4.36
N ALA A 35 5.01 -4.94 3.48
CA ALA A 35 5.84 -5.34 2.35
C ALA A 35 6.58 -4.13 1.76
N ARG A 36 7.44 -4.42 0.77
CA ARG A 36 8.11 -3.40 -0.05
C ARG A 36 7.28 -3.11 -1.29
N TYR A 37 7.26 -1.83 -1.66
CA TYR A 37 6.51 -1.32 -2.80
C TYR A 37 7.33 -0.27 -3.56
N ARG A 38 7.09 -0.13 -4.86
CA ARG A 38 7.29 1.15 -5.56
C ARG A 38 5.92 1.76 -5.80
N ILE A 39 5.85 3.08 -5.95
CA ILE A 39 4.59 3.75 -6.24
C ILE A 39 4.58 4.21 -7.70
N GLU A 40 3.46 4.00 -8.37
CA GLU A 40 3.09 4.62 -9.63
C GLU A 40 1.84 5.46 -9.41
N GLY A 41 1.61 6.44 -10.28
CA GLY A 41 0.36 7.17 -10.25
C GLY A 41 0.49 8.61 -10.67
N THR A 42 -0.39 9.43 -10.13
CA THR A 42 -0.41 10.87 -10.35
C THR A 42 -0.59 11.62 -9.04
N MET A 43 -0.13 12.87 -9.05
CA MET A 43 -0.35 13.81 -7.97
C MET A 43 -0.65 15.21 -8.53
N THR A 44 -1.78 15.72 -8.05
CA THR A 44 -2.36 17.06 -8.16
C THR A 44 -2.04 18.04 -7.01
N ASP A 45 -1.24 19.11 -7.08
CA ASP A 45 -1.36 20.20 -6.08
C ASP A 45 -2.21 21.33 -6.66
N HIS A 46 -3.34 21.61 -6.02
CA HIS A 46 -4.35 22.60 -6.45
C HIS A 46 -4.04 24.01 -5.96
N SER A 47 -3.07 24.16 -5.06
CA SER A 47 -2.61 25.45 -4.51
C SER A 47 -1.28 25.91 -5.11
N ASN A 48 -0.43 24.98 -5.57
CA ASN A 48 0.86 25.28 -6.16
C ASN A 48 1.18 24.33 -7.34
N PRO A 49 1.06 24.78 -8.60
CA PRO A 49 1.30 23.95 -9.77
C PRO A 49 2.76 23.51 -9.96
N ALA A 50 3.69 24.07 -9.19
CA ALA A 50 5.07 23.59 -9.18
C ALA A 50 5.21 22.21 -8.51
N PHE A 51 4.27 21.82 -7.64
CA PHE A 51 4.27 20.52 -6.98
C PHE A 51 3.48 19.50 -7.79
N GLY A 52 4.08 18.33 -8.01
CA GLY A 52 3.50 17.28 -8.86
C GLY A 52 4.05 15.90 -8.54
N TRP A 53 3.66 14.90 -9.35
CA TRP A 53 4.15 13.54 -9.22
C TRP A 53 5.67 13.44 -9.41
N MET A 54 6.35 12.75 -8.50
CA MET A 54 7.74 12.33 -8.72
C MET A 54 7.73 10.97 -9.41
N ASN A 55 8.70 10.71 -10.28
CA ASN A 55 8.80 9.45 -11.04
C ASN A 55 8.75 8.16 -10.18
N ASN A 56 8.61 7.01 -10.84
CA ASN A 56 8.34 5.72 -10.19
C ASN A 56 9.62 4.99 -9.68
N THR A 57 10.72 5.72 -9.45
CA THR A 57 12.02 5.13 -9.02
C THR A 57 12.16 4.96 -7.51
N TYR A 58 11.27 5.57 -6.74
CA TYR A 58 11.31 5.56 -5.28
C TYR A 58 10.64 4.32 -4.70
N GLU A 59 11.32 3.71 -3.73
CA GLU A 59 10.80 2.59 -2.96
C GLU A 59 10.25 3.02 -1.61
N TYR A 60 9.26 2.25 -1.17
CA TYR A 60 8.50 2.45 0.05
C TYR A 60 8.29 1.12 0.75
N THR A 61 7.99 1.20 2.03
CA THR A 61 7.54 0.06 2.83
C THR A 61 6.21 0.39 3.49
N LEU A 62 5.29 -0.56 3.44
CA LEU A 62 4.18 -0.58 4.39
C LEU A 62 4.65 -1.24 5.67
N GLN A 63 4.41 -0.58 6.79
CA GLN A 63 4.87 -1.03 8.10
C GLN A 63 3.69 -1.19 9.05
N THR A 64 3.54 -2.39 9.60
CA THR A 64 2.46 -2.75 10.52
C THR A 64 2.34 -1.78 11.67
N SER A 65 1.20 -1.11 11.74
CA SER A 65 0.82 -0.20 12.83
C SER A 65 -0.27 -0.80 13.72
N SER A 66 -1.09 -1.70 13.16
CA SER A 66 -2.08 -2.51 13.86
C SER A 66 -2.41 -3.76 13.04
N PRO A 67 -3.24 -4.69 13.55
CA PRO A 67 -3.69 -5.85 12.75
C PRO A 67 -4.36 -5.50 11.42
N THR A 68 -4.91 -4.28 11.28
CA THR A 68 -5.67 -3.83 10.10
C THR A 68 -5.11 -2.55 9.48
N SER A 69 -3.90 -2.12 9.83
CA SER A 69 -3.39 -0.84 9.34
C SER A 69 -1.87 -0.77 9.21
N ASP A 70 -1.41 -0.10 8.16
CA ASP A 70 0.03 0.14 7.89
C ASP A 70 0.35 1.60 7.65
N SER A 71 1.54 2.00 8.10
CA SER A 71 2.14 3.28 7.76
C SER A 71 2.97 3.17 6.48
N LEU A 72 2.81 4.12 5.55
CA LEU A 72 3.62 4.20 4.33
C LEU A 72 4.92 4.97 4.60
N VAL A 73 6.05 4.26 4.62
CA VAL A 73 7.38 4.81 4.89
C VAL A 73 8.18 4.88 3.60
N SER A 74 8.71 6.07 3.28
CA SER A 74 9.63 6.24 2.15
C SER A 74 11.02 5.78 2.54
N ASN A 75 11.65 4.95 1.70
CA ASN A 75 13.03 4.51 1.92
C ASN A 75 14.03 5.67 1.74
N THR A 76 13.73 6.60 0.83
CA THR A 76 14.57 7.79 0.61
C THR A 76 14.45 8.80 1.73
N LEU A 77 13.24 9.06 2.23
CA LEU A 77 13.04 10.01 3.31
C LEU A 77 13.38 9.40 4.68
N THR A 78 13.32 8.07 4.82
CA THR A 78 13.50 7.30 6.06
C THR A 78 12.40 7.49 7.11
N PHE A 79 11.28 8.11 6.73
CA PHE A 79 10.11 8.35 7.58
C PHE A 79 8.78 8.26 6.79
N PRO A 80 7.62 8.22 7.47
CA PRO A 80 6.32 8.27 6.80
C PRO A 80 6.15 9.52 5.93
N GLY A 81 6.00 9.33 4.63
CA GLY A 81 5.97 10.43 3.69
C GLY A 81 5.99 9.95 2.25
N ILE A 82 5.65 10.85 1.32
CA ILE A 82 5.62 10.58 -0.11
C ILE A 82 6.56 11.55 -0.80
N VAL A 83 7.46 11.03 -1.63
CA VAL A 83 8.33 11.84 -2.47
C VAL A 83 7.49 12.41 -3.61
N ILE A 84 7.51 13.73 -3.76
CA ILE A 84 6.83 14.48 -4.83
C ILE A 84 7.86 15.30 -5.61
N GLY A 85 7.49 15.75 -6.80
CA GLY A 85 8.31 16.63 -7.62
C GLY A 85 8.05 18.09 -7.28
N ASN A 86 9.09 18.91 -7.39
CA ASN A 86 9.01 20.37 -7.42
C ASN A 86 9.71 20.87 -8.67
N THR A 87 8.95 21.47 -9.60
CA THR A 87 9.43 22.05 -10.85
C THR A 87 9.81 23.53 -10.72
N GLY A 88 9.90 24.06 -9.49
CA GLY A 88 10.40 25.40 -9.22
C GLY A 88 11.76 25.61 -9.91
N ALA A 89 11.89 26.73 -10.63
CA ALA A 89 13.03 27.06 -11.49
C ALA A 89 13.22 26.17 -12.75
N GLY A 90 12.19 25.43 -13.18
CA GLY A 90 12.19 24.70 -14.45
C GLY A 90 12.88 23.33 -14.42
N ILE A 91 13.32 22.87 -13.24
CA ILE A 91 13.94 21.55 -13.03
C ILE A 91 13.13 20.81 -11.97
N THR A 92 12.73 19.56 -12.26
CA THR A 92 12.02 18.72 -11.28
C THR A 92 12.99 18.18 -10.24
N ASN A 93 12.91 18.69 -9.02
CA ASN A 93 13.65 18.18 -7.86
C ASN A 93 12.73 17.33 -6.97
N ALA A 94 13.30 16.30 -6.34
CA ALA A 94 12.60 15.54 -5.31
C ALA A 94 12.34 16.43 -4.08
N THR A 95 11.10 16.41 -3.59
CA THR A 95 10.70 17.07 -2.35
C THR A 95 9.61 16.24 -1.65
N PHE A 96 9.03 16.76 -0.58
CA PHE A 96 7.93 16.13 0.14
C PHE A 96 7.12 17.17 0.91
N TYR A 97 5.89 16.83 1.27
CA TYR A 97 5.12 17.60 2.23
C TYR A 97 5.57 17.27 3.66
N SER A 98 6.18 18.24 4.35
CA SER A 98 6.47 18.11 5.79
C SER A 98 5.23 17.73 6.62
N LYS A 99 5.39 16.87 7.63
CA LYS A 99 4.30 16.41 8.53
C LYS A 99 3.05 15.89 7.79
N PHE A 100 3.27 15.25 6.64
CA PHE A 100 2.26 14.51 5.90
C PHE A 100 2.80 13.14 5.49
N GLY A 101 2.18 12.08 6.00
CA GLY A 101 2.49 10.69 5.69
C GLY A 101 1.23 9.85 5.90
N LEU A 102 1.12 8.67 5.30
CA LEU A 102 -0.13 7.89 5.34
C LEU A 102 -0.08 6.80 6.39
N ILE A 103 -1.20 6.65 7.11
CA ILE A 103 -1.66 5.38 7.65
C ILE A 103 -2.83 4.93 6.78
N MET A 104 -2.77 3.71 6.26
CA MET A 104 -3.87 3.06 5.54
C MET A 104 -4.53 2.03 6.44
N ASN A 105 -5.86 2.04 6.51
CA ASN A 105 -6.64 0.98 7.12
C ASN A 105 -7.19 0.05 6.04
N PHE A 106 -7.24 -1.24 6.34
CA PHE A 106 -7.60 -2.28 5.40
C PHE A 106 -8.72 -3.16 5.95
N ASP A 107 -9.55 -3.66 5.03
CA ASP A 107 -10.49 -4.74 5.28
C ASP A 107 -10.04 -5.98 4.51
N ALA A 108 -9.62 -7.01 5.25
CA ALA A 108 -9.17 -8.28 4.69
C ALA A 108 -10.30 -9.08 4.05
N ALA A 109 -11.55 -8.94 4.52
CA ALA A 109 -12.68 -9.70 3.98
C ALA A 109 -13.05 -9.22 2.57
N THR A 110 -12.93 -7.91 2.33
CA THR A 110 -13.31 -7.28 1.06
C THR A 110 -12.13 -6.85 0.19
N ASN A 111 -10.90 -7.01 0.67
CA ASN A 111 -9.68 -6.51 0.04
C ASN A 111 -9.77 -5.01 -0.28
N LYS A 112 -10.26 -4.21 0.67
CA LYS A 112 -10.44 -2.77 0.50
C LYS A 112 -9.50 -1.95 1.38
N VAL A 113 -9.09 -0.80 0.87
CA VAL A 113 -8.56 0.30 1.69
C VAL A 113 -9.77 1.08 2.20
N THR A 114 -10.01 1.06 3.50
CA THR A 114 -11.24 1.62 4.09
C THR A 114 -11.08 3.06 4.56
N SER A 115 -9.85 3.48 4.85
CA SER A 115 -9.54 4.88 5.14
C SER A 115 -8.05 5.15 5.00
N VAL A 116 -7.72 6.43 4.83
CA VAL A 116 -6.37 6.96 5.04
C VAL A 116 -6.41 8.06 6.06
N THR A 117 -5.38 8.14 6.91
CA THR A 117 -5.17 9.24 7.86
C THR A 117 -3.73 9.70 7.80
N ASN A 118 -3.49 10.94 8.24
CA ASN A 118 -2.14 11.47 8.32
C ASN A 118 -1.43 10.93 9.57
N TYR A 119 -0.27 10.29 9.35
CA TYR A 119 0.60 9.72 10.37
C TYR A 119 0.98 10.72 11.47
N TYR A 120 1.13 12.00 11.11
CA TYR A 120 1.59 13.06 12.03
C TYR A 120 0.46 13.75 12.81
N GLY A 121 -0.75 13.18 12.79
CA GLY A 121 -1.96 13.78 13.34
C GLY A 121 -2.95 14.13 12.25
N GLN A 122 -4.23 14.16 12.61
CA GLN A 122 -5.35 14.34 11.68
C GLN A 122 -6.29 15.44 12.22
N PRO A 123 -5.95 16.74 12.08
CA PRO A 123 -4.80 17.28 11.33
C PRO A 123 -3.49 17.26 12.12
N SER A 124 -2.36 17.37 11.41
CA SER A 124 -1.03 17.49 12.02
C SER A 124 -0.78 18.90 12.55
N SER A 125 0.37 19.12 13.20
CA SER A 125 0.80 20.45 13.66
C SER A 125 0.99 21.48 12.54
N THR A 126 1.03 21.06 11.27
CA THR A 126 1.05 21.97 10.10
C THR A 126 -0.33 22.06 9.44
N GLY A 127 -1.39 21.61 10.11
CA GLY A 127 -2.76 21.68 9.63
C GLY A 127 -3.11 20.67 8.53
N ARG A 128 -2.27 19.66 8.27
CA ARG A 128 -2.46 18.70 7.16
C ARG A 128 -3.19 17.45 7.61
N SER A 129 -4.15 17.00 6.81
CA SER A 129 -4.89 15.74 7.01
C SER A 129 -4.99 14.95 5.71
N ALA A 130 -5.19 13.64 5.80
CA ALA A 130 -5.42 12.77 4.64
C ALA A 130 -6.87 12.29 4.61
N VAL A 131 -7.52 12.27 3.44
CA VAL A 131 -8.90 11.81 3.32
C VAL A 131 -9.01 10.86 2.15
N LEU A 132 -9.59 9.66 2.36
CA LEU A 132 -9.79 8.70 1.27
C LEU A 132 -10.79 9.28 0.26
N ASP A 133 -10.44 9.25 -1.03
CA ASP A 133 -11.34 9.66 -2.09
C ASP A 133 -12.22 8.46 -2.48
N PRO A 134 -13.54 8.49 -2.22
CA PRO A 134 -14.43 7.37 -2.50
C PRO A 134 -14.60 7.08 -4.01
N THR A 135 -14.20 8.00 -4.90
CA THR A 135 -14.23 7.73 -6.35
C THR A 135 -13.04 6.86 -6.79
N GLY A 136 -12.06 6.62 -5.92
CA GLY A 136 -10.93 5.75 -6.19
C GLY A 136 -11.29 4.26 -6.16
N VAL A 137 -10.44 3.43 -6.75
CA VAL A 137 -10.60 1.96 -6.71
C VAL A 137 -10.50 1.44 -5.27
N ASN A 138 -9.58 2.00 -4.48
CA ASN A 138 -9.38 1.76 -3.04
C ASN A 138 -9.40 0.28 -2.66
N SER A 139 -8.58 -0.52 -3.34
CA SER A 139 -8.56 -1.97 -3.16
C SER A 139 -7.19 -2.57 -3.29
N ILE A 140 -7.06 -3.75 -2.72
CA ILE A 140 -5.92 -4.65 -2.87
C ILE A 140 -6.29 -5.68 -3.95
N ASP A 141 -5.39 -5.89 -4.90
CA ASP A 141 -5.48 -7.01 -5.82
C ASP A 141 -4.90 -8.26 -5.14
N PRO A 142 -5.70 -9.30 -4.83
CA PRO A 142 -5.20 -10.47 -4.11
C PRO A 142 -4.23 -11.33 -4.93
N ALA A 143 -4.21 -11.20 -6.26
CA ALA A 143 -3.29 -11.94 -7.12
C ALA A 143 -1.91 -11.29 -7.19
N THR A 144 -1.88 -9.96 -7.34
CA THR A 144 -0.62 -9.20 -7.50
C THR A 144 -0.10 -8.60 -6.20
N ARG A 145 -0.94 -8.50 -5.17
CA ARG A 145 -0.72 -7.73 -3.93
C ARG A 145 -0.53 -6.22 -4.14
N ASN A 146 -0.85 -5.72 -5.34
CA ASN A 146 -0.84 -4.29 -5.60
C ASN A 146 -2.00 -3.61 -4.88
N ILE A 147 -1.75 -2.40 -4.38
CA ILE A 147 -2.78 -1.60 -3.69
C ILE A 147 -3.06 -0.37 -4.54
N ARG A 148 -4.31 -0.19 -4.95
CA ARG A 148 -4.78 1.04 -5.59
C ARG A 148 -5.48 1.90 -4.55
N VAL A 149 -5.04 3.14 -4.41
CA VAL A 149 -5.59 4.07 -3.41
C VAL A 149 -5.62 5.47 -3.99
N LYS A 150 -6.77 6.13 -3.84
CA LYS A 150 -6.95 7.53 -4.19
C LYS A 150 -7.32 8.31 -2.93
N PHE A 151 -6.68 9.45 -2.71
CA PHE A 151 -6.90 10.26 -1.53
C PHE A 151 -6.55 11.72 -1.76
N PHE A 152 -7.02 12.54 -0.83
CA PHE A 152 -6.73 13.96 -0.77
C PHE A 152 -5.78 14.26 0.40
N MET A 153 -4.97 15.29 0.23
CA MET A 153 -4.39 16.04 1.34
C MET A 153 -5.18 17.34 1.51
N ASP A 154 -5.75 17.52 2.69
CA ASP A 154 -6.30 18.81 3.12
C ASP A 154 -5.25 19.59 3.90
N GLU A 155 -5.35 20.91 3.89
CA GLU A 155 -4.51 21.77 4.72
C GLU A 155 -5.34 22.93 5.28
N THR A 156 -5.18 23.20 6.58
CA THR A 156 -5.87 24.30 7.25
C THR A 156 -5.56 25.63 6.56
N GLY A 157 -6.62 26.40 6.25
CA GLY A 157 -6.50 27.67 5.53
C GLY A 157 -6.53 27.56 4.01
N ILE A 158 -6.52 26.34 3.45
CA ILE A 158 -6.79 26.10 2.03
C ILE A 158 -8.27 25.71 1.85
N THR A 159 -8.93 26.33 0.88
CA THR A 159 -10.31 25.96 0.52
C THR A 159 -10.29 24.70 -0.33
N GLY A 160 -11.00 23.66 0.09
CA GLY A 160 -11.02 22.37 -0.59
C GLY A 160 -9.75 21.55 -0.35
N HIS A 161 -9.54 20.55 -1.20
CA HIS A 161 -8.37 19.67 -1.12
C HIS A 161 -7.14 20.41 -1.63
N ARG A 162 -6.07 20.46 -0.83
CA ARG A 162 -4.80 21.02 -1.31
C ARG A 162 -4.20 20.14 -2.40
N ALA A 163 -4.17 18.83 -2.18
CA ALA A 163 -3.63 17.91 -3.18
C ALA A 163 -4.48 16.66 -3.37
N THR A 164 -4.42 16.09 -4.57
CA THR A 164 -5.03 14.80 -4.93
C THR A 164 -3.94 13.82 -5.32
N PHE A 165 -4.01 12.61 -4.79
CA PHE A 165 -3.12 11.50 -5.11
C PHE A 165 -3.96 10.34 -5.65
N ASP A 166 -3.57 9.79 -6.80
CA ASP A 166 -4.16 8.57 -7.36
C ASP A 166 -3.04 7.58 -7.65
N LEU A 167 -2.85 6.63 -6.74
CA LEU A 167 -1.63 5.84 -6.61
C LEU A 167 -1.90 4.34 -6.75
N THR A 168 -0.94 3.66 -7.37
CA THR A 168 -0.78 2.21 -7.30
C THR A 168 0.53 1.88 -6.59
N LEU A 169 0.44 1.26 -5.42
CA LEU A 169 1.57 0.63 -4.76
C LEU A 169 1.80 -0.72 -5.42
N VAL A 170 2.88 -0.83 -6.19
CA VAL A 170 3.28 -2.04 -6.90
C VAL A 170 4.16 -2.89 -5.99
N TYR A 171 3.70 -4.11 -5.69
CA TYR A 171 4.37 -5.02 -4.76
C TYR A 171 5.73 -5.47 -5.30
N LEU A 172 6.77 -5.36 -4.46
CA LEU A 172 8.15 -5.75 -4.77
C LEU A 172 8.64 -6.96 -3.98
N GLY A 173 7.86 -7.44 -3.02
CA GLY A 173 8.23 -8.57 -2.16
C GLY A 173 8.09 -8.24 -0.67
N ALA A 174 8.28 -9.27 0.14
CA ALA A 174 8.32 -9.15 1.59
C ALA A 174 9.44 -8.20 2.05
N ARG A 175 9.19 -7.50 3.16
CA ARG A 175 10.16 -6.61 3.82
C ARG A 175 11.13 -7.36 4.73
#